data_AF-A0AAJ1B192-F1
#
_entry.id   AF-A0AAJ1B192-F1
#
_cell.length_a   1.000
_cell.length_b   1.000
_cell.length_c   1.000
_cell.angle_alpha   90.00
_cell.angle_beta   90.00
_cell.angle_gamma   90.00
#
_symmetry.space_group_name_H-M   'P 1'
#
loop_
_entity.id
_entity.type
_entity.pdbx_description
1 polymer ?
#
loop_
_entity_poly.entity_id
_entity_poly.type
_entity_poly.pdbx_seq_one_letter_code
_entity_poly.pdbx_strand_id
1 'polypeptide(L)'
;MMKTNFHTHTFRCGHAVGNEEAMVKSAIEEGIEVLGFSEHVPLPRYRKHIFKGMRYTLNHFRSFAVACKAIITNGPAMRMPYKD
;
A
#
# COMPACT_ATOMS: atom_id res chain seq x y z
N MET A 1 -16.69 -12.30 19.10
CA MET A 1 -15.34 -12.47 18.49
C MET A 1 -15.03 -11.18 17.79
N MET A 2 -13.82 -10.62 17.97
CA MET A 2 -13.46 -9.32 17.39
C MET A 2 -13.45 -9.40 15.85
N LYS A 3 -14.17 -8.50 15.17
CA LYS A 3 -14.23 -8.49 13.69
C LYS A 3 -13.06 -7.69 13.12
N THR A 4 -12.20 -8.31 12.31
CA THR A 4 -10.98 -7.69 11.81
C THR A 4 -10.81 -7.85 10.30
N ASN A 5 -10.22 -6.86 9.64
CA ASN A 5 -9.76 -6.95 8.25
C ASN A 5 -8.33 -6.41 8.14
N PHE A 6 -7.35 -7.28 7.87
CA PHE A 6 -5.94 -6.90 7.76
C PHE A 6 -5.45 -6.71 6.31
N HIS A 7 -6.31 -6.95 5.32
CA HIS A 7 -5.94 -6.96 3.91
C HIS A 7 -6.72 -5.90 3.13
N THR A 8 -6.32 -4.64 3.30
CA THR A 8 -6.89 -3.50 2.56
C THR A 8 -5.82 -2.82 1.71
N HIS A 9 -6.22 -2.36 0.52
CA HIS A 9 -5.37 -1.61 -0.41
C HIS A 9 -5.88 -0.18 -0.57
N THR A 10 -4.98 0.77 -0.79
CA THR A 10 -5.32 2.16 -1.11
C THR A 10 -5.19 2.42 -2.61
N PHE A 11 -5.62 3.59 -3.08
CA PHE A 11 -5.45 4.01 -4.48
C PHE A 11 -3.99 3.97 -4.98
N ARG A 12 -3.00 3.95 -4.07
CA ARG A 12 -1.56 3.85 -4.41
C ARG A 12 -1.21 2.53 -5.09
N CYS A 13 -2.03 1.50 -4.91
CA CYS A 13 -1.90 0.20 -5.56
C CYS A 13 -2.15 0.28 -7.09
N GLY A 14 -2.72 1.38 -7.59
CA GLY A 14 -2.94 1.67 -9.00
C GLY A 14 -4.17 0.99 -9.63
N HIS A 15 -4.97 0.27 -8.83
CA HIS A 15 -6.21 -0.37 -9.26
C HIS A 15 -7.34 -0.36 -8.21
N ALA A 16 -7.07 0.13 -6.99
CA ALA A 16 -8.11 0.46 -6.02
C ALA A 16 -8.55 1.91 -6.21
N VAL A 17 -9.77 2.20 -5.77
CA VAL A 17 -10.41 3.53 -5.82
C VAL A 17 -10.86 3.96 -4.42
N GLY A 18 -11.26 5.22 -4.28
CA GLY A 18 -11.68 5.80 -3.00
C GLY A 18 -10.50 6.37 -2.20
N ASN A 19 -10.76 6.68 -0.93
CA ASN A 19 -9.76 7.20 0.00
C ASN A 19 -9.84 6.46 1.35
N GLU A 20 -8.82 6.65 2.17
CA GLU A 20 -8.64 5.97 3.45
C GLU A 20 -9.76 6.34 4.44
N GLU A 21 -10.28 7.57 4.40
CA GLU A 21 -11.39 8.01 5.25
C GLU A 21 -12.68 7.22 4.95
N ALA A 22 -13.00 7.03 3.67
CA ALA A 22 -14.14 6.22 3.24
C ALA A 22 -13.99 4.76 3.69
N MET A 23 -12.78 4.21 3.60
CA MET A 23 -12.48 2.85 4.07
C MET A 23 -12.70 2.71 5.59
N VAL A 24 -12.28 3.71 6.37
CA VAL A 24 -12.50 3.73 7.83
C VAL A 24 -13.99 3.85 8.15
N LYS A 25 -14.74 4.71 7.46
CA LYS A 25 -16.19 4.85 7.65
C LYS A 25 -16.92 3.54 7.35
N SER A 26 -16.62 2.89 6.23
CA SER A 26 -17.19 1.57 5.90
C SER A 26 -16.79 0.50 6.90
N ALA A 27 -15.57 0.53 7.43
CA ALA A 27 -15.14 -0.40 8.48
C ALA A 27 -15.96 -0.21 9.77
N ILE A 28 -16.25 1.03 10.17
CA ILE A 28 -17.10 1.35 11.32
C ILE A 28 -18.54 0.87 11.08
N GLU A 29 -19.13 1.17 9.91
CA GLU A 29 -20.49 0.74 9.54
C GLU A 29 -20.62 -0.78 9.54
N GLU A 30 -19.58 -1.49 9.12
CA GLU A 30 -19.51 -2.95 9.12
C GLU A 30 -19.15 -3.57 10.48
N GLY A 31 -18.90 -2.76 11.51
CA GLY A 31 -18.48 -3.24 12.84
C GLY A 31 -17.11 -3.92 12.84
N ILE A 32 -16.20 -3.55 11.92
CA ILE A 32 -14.80 -3.99 11.92
C ILE A 32 -14.04 -3.18 12.99
N GLU A 33 -13.56 -3.87 14.01
CA GLU A 33 -12.84 -3.28 15.15
C GLU A 33 -11.35 -3.02 14.85
N VAL A 34 -10.75 -3.78 13.92
CA VAL A 34 -9.36 -3.56 13.49
C VAL A 34 -9.26 -3.60 11.96
N LEU A 35 -8.82 -2.49 11.38
CA LEU A 35 -8.55 -2.34 9.94
C LEU A 35 -7.04 -2.20 9.69
N GLY A 36 -6.47 -3.11 8.92
CA GLY A 36 -5.08 -3.11 8.48
C GLY A 36 -4.94 -2.88 6.98
N PHE A 37 -3.82 -2.27 6.60
CA PHE A 37 -3.46 -1.98 5.20
C PHE A 37 -2.26 -2.82 4.77
N SER A 38 -2.41 -3.53 3.66
CA SER A 38 -1.42 -4.45 3.09
C SER A 38 -1.19 -4.12 1.63
N GLU A 39 -0.41 -3.06 1.37
CA GLU A 39 -0.15 -2.54 0.02
C GLU A 39 0.77 -3.43 -0.83
N HIS A 40 0.75 -3.19 -2.16
CA HIS A 40 1.67 -3.86 -3.07
C HIS A 40 3.11 -3.40 -2.88
N VAL A 41 4.01 -4.37 -2.68
CA VAL A 41 5.45 -4.12 -2.59
C VAL A 41 5.97 -3.62 -3.94
N PRO A 42 6.83 -2.57 -3.97
CA PRO A 42 7.35 -1.98 -5.20
C PRO A 42 8.48 -2.77 -5.88
N LEU A 43 8.26 -4.07 -6.06
CA LEU A 43 9.20 -5.00 -6.67
C LEU A 43 9.38 -4.70 -8.18
N PRO A 44 10.63 -4.72 -8.72
CA PRO A 44 10.95 -4.39 -10.10
C PRO A 44 10.04 -5.03 -11.16
N ARG A 45 9.68 -6.31 -10.97
CA ARG A 45 8.85 -7.08 -11.91
C ARG A 45 7.36 -6.71 -11.87
N TYR A 46 6.87 -6.12 -10.78
CA TYR A 46 5.46 -5.80 -10.55
C TYR A 46 5.18 -4.28 -10.52
N ARG A 47 6.18 -3.44 -10.88
CA ARG A 47 6.07 -1.96 -10.85
C ARG A 47 5.05 -1.37 -11.83
N LYS A 48 4.51 -2.14 -12.78
CA LYS A 48 3.51 -1.66 -13.74
C LYS A 48 2.31 -0.98 -13.07
N HIS A 49 1.88 -1.50 -11.92
CA HIS A 49 0.76 -0.94 -11.16
C HIS A 49 1.14 0.35 -10.41
N ILE A 50 2.40 0.47 -9.98
CA ILE A 50 2.92 1.68 -9.30
C ILE A 50 2.98 2.88 -10.24
N PHE A 51 3.26 2.67 -11.53
CA PHE A 51 3.21 3.77 -12.50
C PHE A 51 1.81 4.41 -12.58
N LYS A 52 0.74 3.64 -12.33
CA LYS A 52 -0.63 4.19 -12.25
C LYS A 52 -0.86 5.00 -10.97
N GLY A 53 -0.27 4.57 -9.85
CA GLY A 53 -0.29 5.31 -8.57
C GLY A 53 0.71 6.47 -8.50
N MET A 54 1.61 6.61 -9.48
CA MET A 54 2.75 7.52 -9.44
C MET A 54 2.37 8.99 -9.28
N ARG A 55 1.25 9.42 -9.87
CA ARG A 55 0.74 10.79 -9.71
C ARG A 55 0.55 11.15 -8.23
N TYR A 56 0.01 10.21 -7.45
CA TYR A 56 -0.19 10.42 -6.02
C TYR A 56 1.11 10.31 -5.22
N THR A 57 2.00 9.40 -5.62
CA THR A 57 3.33 9.26 -5.01
C THR A 57 4.17 10.53 -5.16
N LEU A 58 4.05 11.23 -6.29
CA LEU A 58 4.77 12.47 -6.58
C LEU A 58 4.19 13.71 -5.89
N ASN A 59 2.90 13.70 -5.53
CA ASN A 59 2.24 14.84 -4.89
C ASN A 59 2.72 15.14 -3.47
N HIS A 60 3.39 14.18 -2.80
CA HIS A 60 3.92 14.37 -1.45
C HIS A 60 5.39 13.96 -1.37
N PHE A 61 6.25 14.88 -0.91
CA PHE A 61 7.69 14.66 -0.79
C PHE A 61 8.04 13.39 -0.01
N ARG A 62 7.32 13.11 1.09
CA ARG A 62 7.52 11.92 1.90
C ARG A 62 7.21 10.63 1.12
N SER A 63 6.11 10.61 0.36
CA SER A 63 5.74 9.47 -0.48
C SER A 63 6.78 9.23 -1.58
N PHE A 64 7.27 10.30 -2.19
CA PHE A 64 8.35 10.23 -3.18
C PHE A 64 9.64 9.68 -2.56
N ALA A 65 10.06 10.19 -1.40
CA ALA A 65 11.25 9.72 -0.70
C ALA A 65 11.18 8.23 -0.34
N VAL A 66 10.02 7.74 0.10
CA VAL A 66 9.78 6.32 0.39
C VAL A 66 9.86 5.48 -0.89
N ALA A 67 9.30 5.95 -2.00
CA ALA A 67 9.37 5.25 -3.29
C ALA A 67 10.82 5.17 -3.80
N CYS A 68 11.58 6.27 -3.75
CA CYS A 68 13.01 6.29 -4.09
C CYS A 68 13.80 5.32 -3.21
N LYS A 69 13.58 5.37 -1.88
CA LYS A 69 14.23 4.44 -0.94
C LYS A 69 13.93 3.00 -1.31
N ALA A 70 12.67 2.64 -1.52
CA ALA A 70 12.28 1.28 -1.88
C ALA A 70 12.83 0.82 -3.24
N ILE A 71 13.03 1.73 -4.20
CA ILE A 71 13.69 1.41 -5.47
C ILE A 71 15.18 1.11 -5.23
N ILE A 72 15.86 1.96 -4.46
CA ILE A 72 17.30 1.82 -4.13
C ILE A 72 17.55 0.55 -3.31
N THR A 73 16.67 0.23 -2.36
CA THR A 73 16.82 -0.92 -1.45
C THR A 73 16.12 -2.19 -1.94
N ASN A 74 15.58 -2.18 -3.16
CA ASN A 74 14.83 -3.30 -3.75
C ASN A 74 13.65 -3.82 -2.91
N GLY A 75 12.90 -2.89 -2.30
CA GLY A 75 11.78 -3.15 -1.40
C GLY A 75 11.97 -2.47 -0.04
N PRO A 76 11.05 -2.64 0.92
CA PRO A 76 11.35 -2.34 2.33
C PRO A 76 12.60 -3.13 2.75
N ALA A 77 13.23 -2.81 3.88
CA ALA A 77 14.29 -3.63 4.47
C ALA A 77 13.77 -5.01 4.96
N MET A 78 12.97 -5.68 4.15
CA MET A 78 12.58 -7.07 4.30
C MET A 78 13.73 -7.88 3.74
N ARG A 79 14.41 -8.60 4.64
CA ARG A 79 15.20 -9.77 4.28
C ARG A 79 14.40 -10.57 3.25
N MET A 80 14.77 -10.54 1.98
CA MET A 80 14.37 -11.56 1.02
C MET A 80 15.02 -12.85 1.53
N PRO A 81 14.30 -13.82 2.13
CA PRO A 81 14.94 -14.97 2.74
C PRO A 81 15.29 -16.06 1.72
N TYR A 82 15.15 -15.79 0.42
CA TYR A 82 15.44 -16.76 -0.61
C TYR A 82 16.56 -16.22 -1.49
N LYS A 83 17.72 -16.86 -1.38
CA LYS A 83 18.65 -16.97 -2.51
C LYS A 83 17.94 -17.82 -3.56
N ASP A 84 18.09 -17.42 -4.82
CA ASP A 84 17.65 -18.21 -5.98
C ASP A 84 18.13 -19.67 -5.86
#